data_AF-A0A4R6A0S7-F1
#
_entry.id   AF-A0A4R6A0S7-F1
#
_cell.length_a   1.000
_cell.length_b   1.000
_cell.length_c   1.000
_cell.angle_alpha   90.00
_cell.angle_beta   90.00
_cell.angle_gamma   90.00
#
_symmetry.space_group_name_H-M   'P 1'
#
loop_
_entity.id
_entity.type
_entity.pdbx_description
1 polymer ?
#
loop_
_entity_poly.entity_id
_entity_poly.type
_entity_poly.pdbx_seq_one_letter_code
_entity_poly.pdbx_strand_id
1 'polypeptide(L)'
;MSLRSIRLFCAAFGLGAMLAAGASARDLGPEDLRALRYYLEQNDMRSAQAELRRLKEAYPDWTPPSDLDALKRQAAAPTGPGEDANRIWRLIEIGNLQAARGRLQHLQTVYPDWTPPAEMVRLLEAGEAQASFDAAMRSGNATAAIDAARKSPEILKCDRVNNAWQLAAMQVQAGQSAGALQTYRGVLSSCRETNVLVATLEKANDIASTEQVGQLADIARRTSPSAARSIDTVEARLMAGRGAPAPARTDTAQAPARQAGTPAAQSRPAPAAPVTAAPQAP
;
A
#
# COMPACT_ATOMS: atom_id res chain seq x y z
N MET A 1 55.45 37.89 70.24
CA MET A 1 56.47 37.75 69.18
C MET A 1 55.71 37.32 67.93
N SER A 2 55.79 37.92 66.74
CA SER A 2 56.78 38.80 66.14
C SER A 2 56.16 39.49 64.91
N LEU A 3 56.43 40.80 64.79
CA LEU A 3 56.61 41.69 63.64
C LEU A 3 55.69 41.70 62.39
N ARG A 4 55.08 42.88 62.21
CA ARG A 4 54.81 43.56 60.92
C ARG A 4 56.03 43.61 60.00
N SER A 5 55.83 43.54 58.68
CA SER A 5 56.70 44.20 57.70
C SER A 5 55.97 44.49 56.39
N ILE A 6 55.90 45.78 56.05
CA ILE A 6 55.51 46.37 54.76
C ILE A 6 56.78 46.62 53.94
N ARG A 7 56.86 46.16 52.69
CA ARG A 7 57.64 46.74 51.57
C ARG A 7 56.96 46.35 50.25
N LEU A 8 56.33 47.31 49.56
CA LEU A 8 56.84 48.13 48.46
C LEU A 8 56.89 47.43 47.09
N PHE A 9 56.16 48.05 46.17
CA PHE A 9 55.99 47.81 44.74
C PHE A 9 57.32 47.63 43.96
N CYS A 10 57.31 46.71 42.99
CA CYS A 10 58.02 46.87 41.72
C CYS A 10 57.25 46.12 40.63
N ALA A 11 56.78 46.87 39.64
CA ALA A 11 56.17 46.35 38.42
C ALA A 11 57.27 45.83 37.48
N ALA A 12 57.05 44.67 36.86
CA ALA A 12 57.80 44.24 35.69
C ALA A 12 56.90 43.44 34.73
N PHE A 13 56.81 44.01 33.53
CA PHE A 13 56.39 43.50 32.23
C PHE A 13 56.30 41.98 32.04
N GLY A 14 55.27 41.58 31.29
CA GLY A 14 54.90 40.20 31.04
C GLY A 14 55.66 39.48 29.93
N LEU A 15 55.27 38.22 29.74
CA LEU A 15 55.34 37.53 28.46
C LEU A 15 54.25 36.44 28.50
N GLY A 16 53.17 36.67 27.76
CA GLY A 16 52.14 35.68 27.53
C GLY A 16 52.68 34.57 26.64
N ALA A 17 52.71 33.35 27.16
CA ALA A 17 52.81 32.15 26.34
C ALA A 17 51.42 31.88 25.74
N MET A 18 51.13 32.52 24.61
CA MET A 18 50.15 32.02 23.66
C MET A 18 50.91 31.24 22.58
N LEU A 19 50.36 30.08 22.23
CA LEU A 19 50.51 29.27 21.00
C LEU A 19 50.62 27.78 21.39
N ALA A 20 49.88 26.85 20.82
CA ALA A 20 48.76 26.92 19.90
C ALA A 20 48.08 25.55 20.01
N ALA A 21 46.77 25.51 20.25
CA ALA A 21 46.04 24.29 19.97
C ALA A 21 46.13 24.08 18.45
N GLY A 22 46.81 23.03 18.01
CA GLY A 22 46.78 22.62 16.61
C GLY A 22 45.31 22.38 16.22
N ALA A 23 44.76 23.28 15.41
CA ALA A 23 43.47 23.05 14.78
C ALA A 23 43.67 21.90 13.77
N SER A 24 43.10 20.73 14.08
CA SER A 24 43.01 19.63 13.13
C SER A 24 42.35 20.14 11.85
N ALA A 25 42.93 19.84 10.69
CA ALA A 25 42.33 20.11 9.39
C ALA A 25 40.89 19.58 9.39
N ARG A 26 39.94 20.48 9.13
CA ARG A 26 38.52 20.13 9.16
C ARG A 26 38.20 19.41 7.84
N ASP A 27 37.92 18.12 7.91
CA ASP A 27 37.36 17.40 6.77
C ASP A 27 35.93 17.91 6.52
N LEU A 28 35.65 18.32 5.28
CA LEU A 28 34.33 18.78 4.88
C LEU A 28 33.36 17.62 4.76
N GLY A 29 32.12 17.84 5.20
CA GLY A 29 31.07 16.83 5.11
C GLY A 29 30.50 16.67 3.70
N PRO A 30 29.70 15.61 3.45
CA PRO A 30 29.05 15.39 2.16
C PRO A 30 28.18 16.56 1.68
N GLU A 31 27.53 17.28 2.59
CA GLU A 31 26.68 18.43 2.24
C GLU A 31 27.49 19.59 1.68
N ASP A 32 28.62 19.93 2.32
CA ASP A 32 29.52 20.99 1.86
C ASP A 32 30.10 20.69 0.47
N LEU A 33 30.37 19.41 0.20
CA LEU A 33 30.95 18.96 -1.06
C LEU A 33 29.91 18.66 -2.15
N ARG A 34 28.61 18.81 -1.87
CA ARG A 34 27.51 18.41 -2.78
C ARG A 34 27.62 19.07 -4.15
N ALA A 35 27.75 20.41 -4.20
CA ALA A 35 27.82 21.16 -5.44
C ALA A 35 29.10 20.85 -6.23
N LEU A 36 30.25 20.78 -5.55
CA LEU A 36 31.53 20.48 -6.17
C LEU A 36 31.50 19.11 -6.86
N ARG A 37 30.94 18.10 -6.17
CA ARG A 37 30.81 16.74 -6.70
C ARG A 37 29.89 16.69 -7.92
N TYR A 38 28.76 17.40 -7.89
CA TYR A 38 27.86 17.53 -9.04
C TYR A 38 28.57 18.08 -10.28
N TYR A 39 29.34 19.18 -10.14
CA TYR A 39 30.07 19.74 -11.28
C TYR A 39 31.15 18.79 -11.83
N LEU A 40 31.83 18.07 -10.94
CA LEU A 40 32.82 17.07 -11.32
C LEU A 40 32.18 15.90 -12.11
N GLU A 41 31.00 15.42 -11.72
CA GLU A 41 30.26 14.36 -12.44
C GLU A 41 29.84 14.80 -13.84
N GLN A 42 29.43 16.06 -14.00
CA GLN A 42 29.04 16.64 -15.30
C GLN A 42 30.25 17.00 -16.19
N ASN A 43 31.48 16.79 -15.71
CA ASN A 43 32.71 17.31 -16.32
C ASN A 43 32.69 18.84 -16.53
N ASP A 44 31.92 19.57 -15.73
CA ASP A 44 31.85 21.03 -15.76
C ASP A 44 32.97 21.62 -14.90
N MET A 45 34.17 21.66 -15.48
CA MET A 45 35.37 22.14 -14.80
C MET A 45 35.32 23.63 -14.45
N ARG A 46 34.54 24.43 -15.19
CA ARG A 46 34.40 25.88 -14.93
C ARG A 46 33.64 26.09 -13.61
N SER A 47 32.52 25.39 -13.45
CA SER A 47 31.71 25.47 -12.24
C SER A 47 32.41 24.80 -11.05
N ALA A 48 33.10 23.68 -11.27
CA ALA A 48 33.90 23.02 -10.22
C ALA A 48 34.99 23.94 -9.65
N GLN A 49 35.70 24.70 -10.50
CA GLN A 49 36.70 25.66 -10.03
C GLN A 49 36.09 26.83 -9.26
N ALA A 50 34.90 27.30 -9.65
CA ALA A 50 34.19 28.34 -8.92
C ALA A 50 33.79 27.87 -7.52
N GLU A 51 33.30 26.64 -7.43
CA GLU A 51 32.90 26.05 -6.14
C GLU A 51 34.10 25.76 -5.24
N LEU A 52 35.24 25.33 -5.79
CA LEU A 52 36.49 25.20 -5.02
C LEU A 52 36.93 26.52 -4.39
N ARG A 53 36.81 27.65 -5.11
CA ARG A 53 37.13 28.97 -4.54
C ARG A 53 36.17 29.32 -3.41
N ARG A 54 34.86 29.16 -3.62
CA ARG A 54 33.84 29.40 -2.59
C ARG A 54 34.11 28.57 -1.33
N LEU A 55 34.44 27.28 -1.49
CA LEU A 55 34.76 26.38 -0.38
C LEU A 55 36.04 26.79 0.34
N LYS A 56 37.07 27.25 -0.38
CA LYS A 56 38.32 27.72 0.25
C LYS A 56 38.13 29.04 1.01
N GLU A 57 37.27 29.92 0.51
CA GLU A 57 36.88 31.16 1.21
C GLU A 57 36.07 30.87 2.48
N ALA A 58 35.13 29.92 2.41
CA ALA A 58 34.31 29.51 3.56
C ALA A 58 35.08 28.66 4.58
N TYR A 59 36.05 27.86 4.12
CA TYR A 59 36.82 26.91 4.91
C TYR A 59 38.33 27.03 4.63
N PRO A 60 39.01 28.06 5.17
CA PRO A 60 40.42 28.35 4.86
C PRO A 60 41.40 27.23 5.22
N ASP A 61 41.11 26.43 6.24
CA ASP A 61 41.97 25.34 6.72
C ASP A 61 41.76 24.02 5.94
N TRP A 62 40.70 23.93 5.15
CA TRP A 62 40.44 22.76 4.31
C TRP A 62 41.34 22.78 3.06
N THR A 63 41.92 21.62 2.75
CA THR A 63 42.74 21.44 1.55
C THR A 63 42.08 20.39 0.65
N PRO A 64 41.72 20.73 -0.59
CA PRO A 64 41.13 19.76 -1.51
C PRO A 64 42.12 18.62 -1.81
N PRO A 65 41.64 17.38 -2.03
CA PRO A 65 42.48 16.28 -2.48
C PRO A 65 43.18 16.62 -3.80
N SER A 66 44.40 16.10 -3.97
CA SER A 66 45.18 16.25 -5.22
C SER A 66 44.51 15.53 -6.40
N ASP A 67 43.85 14.41 -6.15
CA ASP A 67 42.99 13.71 -7.11
C ASP A 67 41.52 14.10 -6.86
N LEU A 68 40.98 15.01 -7.69
CA LEU A 68 39.57 15.39 -7.61
C LEU A 68 38.62 14.27 -8.05
N ASP A 69 39.09 13.27 -8.79
CA ASP A 69 38.26 12.09 -9.11
C ASP A 69 38.00 11.25 -7.85
N ALA A 70 38.83 11.39 -6.80
CA ALA A 70 38.54 10.80 -5.49
C ALA A 70 37.24 11.37 -4.89
N LEU A 71 36.95 12.65 -5.11
CA LEU A 71 35.70 13.28 -4.67
C LEU A 71 34.48 12.74 -5.45
N LYS A 72 34.65 12.37 -6.73
CA LYS A 72 33.61 11.68 -7.52
C LYS A 72 33.31 10.30 -6.97
N ARG A 73 34.36 9.54 -6.58
CA ARG A 73 34.19 8.22 -5.95
C ARG A 73 33.53 8.33 -4.57
N GLN A 74 33.77 9.41 -3.85
CA GLN A 74 33.07 9.75 -2.59
C GLN A 74 31.63 10.25 -2.83
N ALA A 75 31.32 10.80 -4.00
CA ALA A 75 29.96 11.19 -4.43
C ALA A 75 29.07 9.98 -4.71
N ALA A 76 29.66 8.91 -5.24
CA ALA A 76 28.98 7.64 -5.51
C ALA A 76 28.52 6.90 -4.25
N ALA A 77 28.88 7.40 -3.06
CA ALA A 77 28.44 6.87 -1.79
C ALA A 77 27.19 7.66 -1.33
N PRO A 78 25.96 7.10 -1.44
CA PRO A 78 24.76 7.71 -0.89
C PRO A 78 24.77 7.50 0.63
N THR A 79 25.63 8.19 1.37
CA THR A 79 26.00 7.77 2.75
C THR A 79 25.20 8.46 3.82
N GLY A 80 23.89 8.54 3.63
CA GLY A 80 22.96 8.83 4.70
C GLY A 80 21.82 7.83 4.66
N PRO A 81 21.32 7.36 5.81
CA PRO A 81 20.20 6.43 5.82
C PRO A 81 18.94 6.99 5.13
N GLY A 82 18.83 8.31 4.96
CA GLY A 82 17.74 8.94 4.20
C GLY A 82 17.73 8.63 2.70
N GLU A 83 18.88 8.64 2.01
CA GLU A 83 18.91 8.34 0.57
C GLU A 83 18.68 6.84 0.32
N ASP A 84 19.26 5.99 1.15
CA ASP A 84 19.02 4.56 1.09
C ASP A 84 17.57 4.20 1.46
N ALA A 85 16.96 4.89 2.43
CA ALA A 85 15.53 4.78 2.70
C ALA A 85 14.68 5.15 1.47
N ASN A 86 15.03 6.21 0.74
CA ASN A 86 14.34 6.58 -0.51
C ASN A 86 14.49 5.50 -1.60
N ARG A 87 15.63 4.81 -1.66
CA ARG A 87 15.81 3.67 -2.57
C ARG A 87 14.91 2.50 -2.19
N ILE A 88 14.79 2.19 -0.90
CA ILE A 88 13.88 1.15 -0.39
C ILE A 88 12.43 1.50 -0.76
N TRP A 89 12.02 2.75 -0.58
CA TRP A 89 10.69 3.21 -0.96
C TRP A 89 10.37 2.97 -2.44
N ARG A 90 11.28 3.33 -3.35
CA ARG A 90 11.11 3.06 -4.78
C ARG A 90 11.02 1.58 -5.10
N LEU A 91 11.79 0.74 -4.41
CA LEU A 91 11.74 -0.72 -4.60
C LEU A 91 10.39 -1.30 -4.15
N ILE A 92 9.83 -0.80 -3.04
CA ILE A 92 8.47 -1.15 -2.59
C ILE A 92 7.44 -0.72 -3.64
N GLU A 93 7.53 0.53 -4.13
CA GLU A 93 6.59 1.11 -5.10
C GLU A 93 6.52 0.30 -6.41
N ILE A 94 7.67 -0.13 -6.93
CA ILE A 94 7.72 -0.96 -8.16
C ILE A 94 7.50 -2.46 -7.89
N GLY A 95 7.23 -2.85 -6.64
CA GLY A 95 7.01 -4.24 -6.25
C GLY A 95 8.26 -5.13 -6.23
N ASN A 96 9.46 -4.56 -6.27
CA ASN A 96 10.71 -5.33 -6.10
C ASN A 96 11.04 -5.54 -4.61
N LEU A 97 10.18 -6.33 -3.96
CA LEU A 97 10.15 -6.52 -2.51
C LEU A 97 11.40 -7.25 -1.98
N GLN A 98 11.91 -8.23 -2.73
CA GLN A 98 13.15 -8.94 -2.36
C GLN A 98 14.35 -7.98 -2.30
N ALA A 99 14.50 -7.11 -3.30
CA ALA A 99 15.55 -6.09 -3.28
C ALA A 99 15.33 -5.07 -2.16
N ALA A 100 14.08 -4.67 -1.89
CA ALA A 100 13.74 -3.77 -0.79
C ALA A 100 14.15 -4.36 0.57
N ARG A 101 13.83 -5.64 0.82
CA ARG A 101 14.18 -6.37 2.06
C ARG A 101 15.68 -6.48 2.25
N GLY A 102 16.41 -6.87 1.20
CA GLY A 102 17.87 -6.96 1.25
C GLY A 102 18.51 -5.60 1.53
N ARG A 103 18.02 -4.52 0.92
CA ARG A 103 18.52 -3.16 1.15
C ARG A 103 18.21 -2.66 2.56
N LEU A 104 17.01 -2.96 3.09
CA LEU A 104 16.64 -2.63 4.46
C LEU A 104 17.56 -3.31 5.48
N GLN A 105 17.80 -4.61 5.33
CA GLN A 105 18.71 -5.36 6.21
C GLN A 105 20.15 -4.86 6.15
N HIS A 106 20.63 -4.56 4.94
CA HIS A 106 21.94 -3.95 4.75
C HIS A 106 22.03 -2.59 5.46
N LEU A 107 21.00 -1.75 5.31
CA LEU A 107 20.98 -0.43 5.90
C LEU A 107 21.00 -0.47 7.44
N GLN A 108 20.25 -1.39 8.04
CA GLN A 108 20.27 -1.62 9.49
C GLN A 108 21.63 -2.14 9.99
N THR A 109 22.38 -2.85 9.14
CA THR A 109 23.74 -3.31 9.47
C THR A 109 24.75 -2.16 9.42
N VAL A 110 24.64 -1.27 8.42
CA VAL A 110 25.55 -0.13 8.24
C VAL A 110 25.24 1.00 9.24
N TYR A 111 23.97 1.20 9.60
CA TYR A 111 23.52 2.22 10.54
C TYR A 111 22.66 1.59 11.66
N PRO A 112 23.27 0.97 12.69
CA PRO A 112 22.54 0.28 13.76
C PRO A 112 21.59 1.17 14.57
N ASP A 113 21.92 2.46 14.72
CA ASP A 113 21.09 3.43 15.44
C ASP A 113 19.95 4.00 14.58
N TRP A 114 19.95 3.72 13.27
CA TRP A 114 18.87 4.15 12.39
C TRP A 114 17.70 3.19 12.48
N THR A 115 16.52 3.73 12.77
CA THR A 115 15.27 2.98 12.78
C THR A 115 14.52 3.20 11.47
N PRO A 116 14.10 2.12 10.76
CA PRO A 116 13.28 2.28 9.57
C PRO A 116 11.93 2.92 9.88
N PRO A 117 11.40 3.78 9.00
CA PRO A 117 10.05 4.29 9.15
C PRO A 117 9.05 3.14 9.29
N ALA A 118 8.18 3.20 10.30
CA ALA A 118 7.22 2.12 10.57
C ALA A 118 6.34 1.79 9.35
N GLU A 119 5.95 2.81 8.60
CA GLU A 119 5.17 2.66 7.37
C GLU A 119 5.93 1.91 6.26
N MET A 120 7.27 2.06 6.19
CA MET A 120 8.12 1.34 5.23
C MET A 120 8.09 -0.15 5.52
N VAL A 121 8.29 -0.50 6.80
CA VAL A 121 8.24 -1.88 7.26
C VAL A 121 6.85 -2.47 6.99
N ARG A 122 5.79 -1.75 7.36
CA ARG A 122 4.40 -2.18 7.15
C ARG A 122 4.07 -2.43 5.68
N LEU A 123 4.47 -1.52 4.77
CA LEU A 123 4.19 -1.67 3.34
C LEU A 123 5.02 -2.79 2.71
N LEU A 124 6.28 -2.95 3.12
CA LEU A 124 7.13 -4.05 2.67
C LEU A 124 6.57 -5.40 3.10
N GLU A 125 6.20 -5.55 4.38
CA GLU A 125 5.60 -6.77 4.92
C GLU A 125 4.28 -7.10 4.25
N ALA A 126 3.38 -6.12 4.09
CA ALA A 126 2.11 -6.32 3.40
C ALA A 126 2.31 -6.73 1.92
N GLY A 127 3.30 -6.13 1.25
CA GLY A 127 3.67 -6.51 -0.11
C GLY A 127 4.18 -7.94 -0.19
N GLU A 128 5.06 -8.34 0.72
CA GLU A 128 5.64 -9.68 0.74
C GLU A 128 4.60 -10.75 1.08
N ALA A 129 3.70 -10.45 2.00
CA ALA A 129 2.56 -11.28 2.32
C ALA A 129 1.67 -11.52 1.10
N GLN A 130 1.31 -10.44 0.38
CA GLN A 130 0.55 -10.54 -0.86
C GLN A 130 1.29 -11.38 -1.91
N ALA A 131 2.59 -11.13 -2.13
CA ALA A 131 3.38 -11.86 -3.11
C ALA A 131 3.47 -13.36 -2.79
N SER A 132 3.60 -13.70 -1.50
CA SER A 132 3.60 -15.08 -1.00
C SER A 132 2.26 -15.76 -1.25
N PHE A 133 1.14 -15.10 -0.90
CA PHE A 133 -0.21 -15.59 -1.15
C PHE A 133 -0.44 -15.81 -2.66
N ASP A 134 -0.09 -14.84 -3.51
CA ASP A 134 -0.26 -14.94 -4.96
C ASP A 134 0.59 -16.07 -5.57
N ALA A 135 1.80 -16.30 -5.06
CA ALA A 135 2.64 -17.41 -5.50
C ALA A 135 2.03 -18.77 -5.12
N ALA A 136 1.45 -18.89 -3.92
CA ALA A 136 0.73 -20.07 -3.50
C ALA A 136 -0.52 -20.31 -4.35
N MET A 137 -1.27 -19.24 -4.66
CA MET A 137 -2.43 -19.29 -5.56
C MET A 137 -2.04 -19.76 -6.97
N ARG A 138 -1.00 -19.18 -7.58
CA ARG A 138 -0.52 -19.56 -8.92
C ARG A 138 -0.04 -21.01 -8.99
N SER A 139 0.53 -21.53 -7.92
CA SER A 139 0.99 -22.92 -7.84
C SER A 139 -0.10 -23.91 -7.43
N GLY A 140 -1.31 -23.44 -7.11
CA GLY A 140 -2.40 -24.28 -6.61
C GLY A 140 -2.12 -24.92 -5.25
N ASN A 141 -1.12 -24.43 -4.52
CA ASN A 141 -0.72 -24.97 -3.22
C ASN A 141 -1.62 -24.42 -2.12
N ALA A 142 -2.73 -25.13 -1.88
CA ALA A 142 -3.73 -24.72 -0.90
C ALA A 142 -3.16 -24.54 0.52
N THR A 143 -2.28 -25.45 0.98
CA THR A 143 -1.64 -25.34 2.30
C THR A 143 -0.82 -24.06 2.41
N ALA A 144 0.02 -23.77 1.41
CA ALA A 144 0.83 -22.56 1.41
C ALA A 144 -0.02 -21.27 1.36
N ALA A 145 -1.13 -21.27 0.62
CA ALA A 145 -2.04 -20.12 0.53
C ALA A 145 -2.73 -19.85 1.88
N ILE A 146 -3.18 -20.91 2.54
CA ILE A 146 -3.79 -20.84 3.88
C ILE A 146 -2.79 -20.32 4.91
N ASP A 147 -1.57 -20.85 4.90
CA ASP A 147 -0.51 -20.44 5.83
C ASP A 147 -0.08 -18.98 5.60
N ALA A 148 0.03 -18.55 4.34
CA ALA A 148 0.33 -17.16 3.99
C ALA A 148 -0.75 -16.21 4.53
N ALA A 149 -2.03 -16.50 4.30
CA ALA A 149 -3.12 -15.67 4.78
C ALA A 149 -3.25 -15.66 6.32
N ARG A 150 -2.94 -16.77 7.00
CA ARG A 150 -2.94 -16.85 8.47
C ARG A 150 -1.83 -16.01 9.10
N LYS A 151 -0.65 -16.00 8.48
CA LYS A 151 0.50 -15.20 8.94
C LYS A 151 0.26 -13.70 8.74
N SER A 152 -0.56 -13.35 7.75
CA SER A 152 -0.79 -11.97 7.33
C SER A 152 -2.27 -11.66 7.12
N PRO A 153 -3.08 -11.57 8.20
CA PRO A 153 -4.52 -11.28 8.09
C PRO A 153 -4.84 -9.92 7.44
N GLU A 154 -3.88 -8.99 7.42
CA GLU A 154 -4.01 -7.67 6.80
C GLU A 154 -4.24 -7.71 5.28
N ILE A 155 -3.91 -8.82 4.61
CA ILE A 155 -4.21 -8.99 3.18
C ILE A 155 -5.68 -9.36 2.93
N LEU A 156 -6.46 -9.64 3.97
CA LEU A 156 -7.87 -10.06 3.90
C LEU A 156 -8.87 -8.92 4.15
N LYS A 157 -8.41 -7.67 4.06
CA LYS A 157 -9.25 -6.48 4.25
C LYS A 157 -10.31 -6.34 3.16
N CYS A 158 -11.34 -5.54 3.44
CA CYS A 158 -12.48 -5.35 2.52
C CYS A 158 -12.11 -4.72 1.18
N ASP A 159 -11.10 -3.85 1.13
CA ASP A 159 -10.53 -3.29 -0.11
C ASP A 159 -9.80 -4.35 -0.96
N ARG A 160 -9.53 -5.52 -0.37
CA ARG A 160 -8.88 -6.69 -1.00
C ARG A 160 -9.72 -7.96 -0.84
N VAL A 161 -11.05 -7.83 -0.80
CA VAL A 161 -11.94 -8.95 -0.46
C VAL A 161 -11.77 -10.20 -1.33
N ASN A 162 -11.29 -10.03 -2.57
CA ASN A 162 -10.97 -11.15 -3.45
C ASN A 162 -9.95 -12.13 -2.83
N ASN A 163 -8.99 -11.65 -2.02
CA ASN A 163 -8.06 -12.50 -1.31
C ASN A 163 -8.79 -13.44 -0.31
N ALA A 164 -9.80 -12.93 0.39
CA ALA A 164 -10.61 -13.73 1.30
C ALA A 164 -11.44 -14.79 0.54
N TRP A 165 -11.99 -14.44 -0.62
CA TRP A 165 -12.70 -15.39 -1.46
C TRP A 165 -11.78 -16.47 -2.04
N GLN A 166 -10.57 -16.10 -2.47
CA GLN A 166 -9.55 -17.04 -2.94
C GLN A 166 -9.05 -17.94 -1.82
N LEU A 167 -8.86 -17.40 -0.62
CA LEU A 167 -8.53 -18.19 0.57
C LEU A 167 -9.62 -19.22 0.86
N ALA A 168 -10.91 -18.82 0.83
CA ALA A 168 -12.02 -19.73 1.05
C ALA A 168 -12.03 -20.86 -0.01
N ALA A 169 -11.77 -20.54 -1.28
CA ALA A 169 -11.64 -21.54 -2.33
C ALA A 169 -10.48 -22.53 -2.07
N MET A 170 -9.31 -22.03 -1.64
CA MET A 170 -8.18 -22.88 -1.25
C MET A 170 -8.48 -23.75 -0.02
N GLN A 171 -9.22 -23.21 0.95
CA GLN A 171 -9.70 -23.98 2.11
C GLN A 171 -10.62 -25.12 1.67
N VAL A 172 -11.56 -24.88 0.74
CA VAL A 172 -12.41 -25.95 0.18
C VAL A 172 -11.58 -26.99 -0.55
N GLN A 173 -10.61 -26.58 -1.39
CA GLN A 173 -9.70 -27.50 -2.08
C GLN A 173 -8.91 -28.37 -1.09
N ALA A 174 -8.55 -27.83 0.07
CA ALA A 174 -7.87 -28.55 1.15
C ALA A 174 -8.81 -29.36 2.06
N GLY A 175 -10.11 -29.47 1.73
CA GLY A 175 -11.10 -30.18 2.55
C GLY A 175 -11.53 -29.44 3.84
N GLN A 176 -11.18 -28.16 3.96
CA GLN A 176 -11.45 -27.30 5.13
C GLN A 176 -12.72 -26.45 4.95
N SER A 177 -13.84 -27.04 4.55
CA SER A 177 -15.10 -26.30 4.27
C SER A 177 -15.61 -25.48 5.47
N ALA A 178 -15.43 -25.97 6.70
CA ALA A 178 -15.76 -25.21 7.90
C ALA A 178 -14.91 -23.93 8.03
N GLY A 179 -13.62 -24.02 7.67
CA GLY A 179 -12.72 -22.86 7.61
C GLY A 179 -13.13 -21.87 6.53
N ALA A 180 -13.52 -22.35 5.34
CA ALA A 180 -14.04 -21.52 4.25
C ALA A 180 -15.31 -20.76 4.64
N LEU A 181 -16.26 -21.42 5.29
CA LEU A 181 -17.46 -20.77 5.84
C LEU A 181 -17.13 -19.69 6.87
N GLN A 182 -16.11 -19.93 7.70
CA GLN A 182 -15.65 -18.91 8.65
C GLN A 182 -15.01 -17.70 7.95
N THR A 183 -14.26 -17.93 6.87
CA THR A 183 -13.71 -16.84 6.04
C THR A 183 -14.84 -16.00 5.43
N TYR A 184 -15.87 -16.62 4.84
CA TYR A 184 -17.03 -15.90 4.32
C TYR A 184 -17.79 -15.15 5.42
N ARG A 185 -17.99 -15.77 6.59
CA ARG A 185 -18.58 -15.10 7.75
C ARG A 185 -17.81 -13.84 8.15
N GLY A 186 -16.48 -13.91 8.17
CA GLY A 186 -15.61 -12.77 8.49
C GLY A 186 -15.78 -11.60 7.52
N VAL A 187 -15.94 -11.88 6.22
CA VAL A 187 -16.25 -10.85 5.22
C VAL A 187 -17.63 -10.22 5.50
N LEU A 188 -18.66 -11.04 5.73
CA LEU A 188 -20.03 -10.57 5.99
C LEU A 188 -20.18 -9.81 7.32
N SER A 189 -19.30 -10.05 8.30
CA SER A 189 -19.34 -9.35 9.59
C SER A 189 -18.53 -8.05 9.62
N SER A 190 -17.72 -7.77 8.60
CA SER A 190 -16.80 -6.62 8.60
C SER A 190 -17.03 -5.66 7.42
N CYS A 191 -17.33 -6.18 6.23
CA CYS A 191 -17.51 -5.38 5.03
C CYS A 191 -18.93 -4.85 4.93
N ARG A 192 -19.10 -3.67 4.31
CA ARG A 192 -20.40 -2.98 4.23
C ARG A 192 -20.92 -2.75 2.82
N GLU A 193 -20.06 -2.89 1.81
CA GLU A 193 -20.46 -2.68 0.42
C GLU A 193 -21.42 -3.76 -0.06
N THR A 194 -22.55 -3.35 -0.62
CA THR A 194 -23.65 -4.26 -1.00
C THR A 194 -23.22 -5.33 -2.01
N ASN A 195 -22.43 -4.95 -3.02
CA ASN A 195 -21.87 -5.88 -4.01
C ASN A 195 -20.96 -6.93 -3.35
N VAL A 196 -20.12 -6.54 -2.40
CA VAL A 196 -19.23 -7.45 -1.66
C VAL A 196 -20.04 -8.44 -0.83
N LEU A 197 -21.07 -7.97 -0.13
CA LEU A 197 -21.94 -8.81 0.69
C LEU A 197 -22.72 -9.82 -0.16
N VAL A 198 -23.33 -9.36 -1.25
CA VAL A 198 -24.08 -10.21 -2.19
C VAL A 198 -23.16 -11.28 -2.79
N ALA A 199 -22.00 -10.88 -3.35
CA ALA A 199 -21.06 -11.82 -3.96
C ALA A 199 -20.52 -12.84 -2.94
N THR A 200 -20.34 -12.43 -1.68
CA THR A 200 -19.88 -13.34 -0.61
C THR A 200 -20.94 -14.39 -0.28
N LEU A 201 -22.24 -14.03 -0.22
CA LEU A 201 -23.33 -14.98 -0.03
C LEU A 201 -23.42 -15.98 -1.19
N GLU A 202 -23.28 -15.49 -2.42
CA GLU A 202 -23.27 -16.35 -3.61
C GLU A 202 -22.12 -17.35 -3.58
N LYS A 203 -20.91 -16.91 -3.25
CA LYS A 203 -19.73 -17.79 -3.15
C LYS A 203 -19.83 -18.78 -2.00
N ALA A 204 -20.43 -18.39 -0.87
CA ALA A 204 -20.64 -19.29 0.25
C ALA A 204 -21.68 -20.38 -0.06
N ASN A 205 -22.60 -20.12 -1.00
CA ASN A 205 -23.66 -21.04 -1.38
C ASN A 205 -23.14 -22.41 -1.83
N ASP A 206 -21.99 -22.46 -2.49
CA ASP A 206 -21.45 -23.72 -3.02
C ASP A 206 -21.08 -24.74 -1.93
N ILE A 207 -20.86 -24.27 -0.70
CA ILE A 207 -20.43 -25.12 0.43
C ILE A 207 -21.33 -25.03 1.67
N ALA A 208 -22.20 -24.03 1.74
CA ALA A 208 -23.11 -23.83 2.87
C ALA A 208 -24.33 -24.76 2.78
N SER A 209 -24.83 -25.22 3.93
CA SER A 209 -26.19 -25.76 4.06
C SER A 209 -27.24 -24.65 3.90
N THR A 210 -28.49 -25.01 3.65
CA THR A 210 -29.62 -24.07 3.59
C THR A 210 -29.71 -23.21 4.86
N GLU A 211 -29.58 -23.84 6.04
CA GLU A 211 -29.57 -23.12 7.32
C GLU A 211 -28.39 -22.12 7.41
N GLN A 212 -27.21 -22.54 6.96
CA GLN A 212 -26.02 -21.68 6.99
C GLN A 212 -26.13 -20.49 6.03
N VAL A 213 -26.75 -20.64 4.86
CA VAL A 213 -27.02 -19.50 3.97
C VAL A 213 -27.90 -18.46 4.67
N GLY A 214 -28.96 -18.90 5.35
CA GLY A 214 -29.82 -17.99 6.12
C GLY A 214 -29.07 -17.28 7.25
N GLN A 215 -28.27 -18.02 8.02
CA GLN A 215 -27.42 -17.44 9.07
C GLN A 215 -26.40 -16.42 8.52
N LEU A 216 -25.81 -16.68 7.36
CA LEU A 216 -24.88 -15.74 6.71
C LEU A 216 -25.61 -14.48 6.21
N ALA A 217 -26.80 -14.63 5.62
CA ALA A 217 -27.63 -13.51 5.19
C ALA A 217 -28.05 -12.62 6.38
N ASP A 218 -28.41 -13.24 7.50
CA ASP A 218 -28.71 -12.53 8.76
C ASP A 218 -27.53 -11.70 9.28
N ILE A 219 -26.31 -12.25 9.21
CA ILE A 219 -25.09 -11.51 9.57
C ILE A 219 -24.93 -10.31 8.63
N ALA A 220 -25.05 -10.52 7.32
CA ALA A 220 -24.90 -9.45 6.32
C ALA A 220 -25.92 -8.32 6.55
N ARG A 221 -27.19 -8.65 6.85
CA ARG A 221 -28.24 -7.67 7.16
C ARG A 221 -27.90 -6.83 8.38
N ARG A 222 -27.41 -7.45 9.45
CA ARG A 222 -27.02 -6.74 10.67
C ARG A 222 -25.82 -5.82 10.43
N THR A 223 -24.84 -6.27 9.65
CA THR A 223 -23.64 -5.49 9.33
C THR A 223 -23.95 -4.28 8.43
N SER A 224 -24.87 -4.43 7.48
CA SER A 224 -25.25 -3.38 6.52
C SER A 224 -26.77 -3.31 6.32
N PRO A 225 -27.51 -2.63 7.21
CA PRO A 225 -28.96 -2.49 7.08
C PRO A 225 -29.42 -1.83 5.78
N SER A 226 -28.60 -0.94 5.21
CA SER A 226 -28.88 -0.31 3.91
C SER A 226 -28.86 -1.30 2.74
N ALA A 227 -28.15 -2.43 2.88
CA ALA A 227 -28.08 -3.49 1.89
C ALA A 227 -29.19 -4.55 2.04
N ALA A 228 -30.06 -4.45 3.06
CA ALA A 228 -31.01 -5.51 3.44
C ALA A 228 -31.86 -6.01 2.25
N ARG A 229 -32.45 -5.12 1.45
CA ARG A 229 -33.26 -5.52 0.28
C ARG A 229 -32.47 -6.34 -0.75
N SER A 230 -31.21 -6.00 -1.00
CA SER A 230 -30.35 -6.75 -1.92
C SER A 230 -29.97 -8.11 -1.33
N ILE A 231 -29.77 -8.18 -0.01
CA ILE A 231 -29.49 -9.41 0.72
C ILE A 231 -30.72 -10.34 0.69
N ASP A 232 -31.91 -9.82 0.93
CA ASP A 232 -33.16 -10.59 0.86
C ASP A 232 -33.39 -11.16 -0.56
N THR A 233 -33.09 -10.36 -1.58
CA THR A 233 -33.21 -10.76 -2.99
C THR A 233 -32.25 -11.89 -3.32
N VAL A 234 -30.97 -11.78 -2.92
CA VAL A 234 -29.99 -12.84 -3.20
C VAL A 234 -30.30 -14.09 -2.38
N GLU A 235 -30.67 -13.97 -1.11
CA GLU A 235 -31.03 -15.12 -0.26
C GLU A 235 -32.22 -15.88 -0.86
N ALA A 236 -33.32 -15.20 -1.20
CA ALA A 236 -34.49 -15.85 -1.79
C ALA A 236 -34.14 -16.61 -3.08
N ARG A 237 -33.31 -16.02 -3.94
CA ARG A 237 -32.84 -16.67 -5.17
C ARG A 237 -31.98 -17.91 -4.87
N LEU A 238 -31.05 -17.82 -3.92
CA LEU A 238 -30.21 -18.96 -3.52
C LEU A 238 -31.04 -20.10 -2.91
N MET A 239 -32.02 -19.77 -2.07
CA MET A 239 -32.95 -20.75 -1.48
C MET A 239 -33.81 -21.43 -2.54
N ALA A 240 -34.35 -20.66 -3.49
CA ALA A 240 -35.11 -21.22 -4.61
C ALA A 240 -34.27 -22.17 -5.48
N GLY A 241 -33.00 -21.83 -5.73
CA GLY A 241 -32.05 -22.68 -6.45
C GLY A 241 -31.74 -24.01 -5.75
N ARG A 242 -32.02 -24.11 -4.44
CA ARG A 242 -31.87 -25.33 -3.62
C ARG A 242 -33.16 -26.13 -3.50
N GLY A 243 -34.25 -25.71 -4.14
CA GLY A 243 -35.56 -26.33 -3.99
C GLY A 243 -36.22 -26.06 -2.64
N ALA A 244 -35.77 -25.05 -1.89
CA ALA A 244 -36.48 -24.61 -0.70
C ALA A 244 -37.85 -24.03 -1.12
N PRO A 245 -38.94 -24.33 -0.39
CA PRO A 245 -40.24 -23.78 -0.72
C PRO A 245 -40.17 -22.25 -0.69
N ALA A 246 -40.60 -21.61 -1.78
CA ALA A 246 -40.71 -20.16 -1.83
C ALA A 246 -41.58 -19.70 -0.64
N PRO A 247 -41.21 -18.62 0.07
CA PRO A 247 -42.10 -18.05 1.06
C PRO A 247 -43.44 -17.80 0.37
N ALA A 248 -44.52 -18.30 0.97
CA ALA A 248 -45.85 -18.13 0.43
C ALA A 248 -46.07 -16.64 0.20
N ARG A 249 -46.24 -16.24 -1.06
CA ARG A 249 -46.76 -14.91 -1.36
C ARG A 249 -48.14 -14.88 -0.73
N THR A 250 -48.27 -14.18 0.39
CA THR A 250 -49.55 -13.68 0.84
C THR A 250 -50.00 -12.68 -0.22
N ASP A 251 -50.67 -13.18 -1.24
CA ASP A 251 -51.46 -12.38 -2.17
C ASP A 251 -52.68 -11.85 -1.39
N THR A 252 -52.43 -10.93 -0.45
CA THR A 252 -53.43 -10.00 0.08
C THR A 252 -53.27 -8.66 -0.62
N ALA A 253 -53.29 -8.69 -1.94
CA ALA A 253 -53.69 -7.55 -2.76
C ALA A 253 -54.99 -7.95 -3.44
N GLN A 254 -56.08 -7.68 -2.73
CA GLN A 254 -57.44 -7.79 -3.23
C GLN A 254 -57.56 -6.92 -4.49
N ALA A 255 -57.63 -7.57 -5.65
CA ALA A 255 -57.87 -6.89 -6.91
C ALA A 255 -59.25 -6.20 -6.83
N PRO A 256 -59.37 -4.89 -7.09
CA PRO A 256 -60.68 -4.28 -7.18
C PRO A 256 -61.42 -4.91 -8.36
N ALA A 257 -62.65 -5.38 -8.09
CA ALA A 257 -63.54 -5.97 -9.08
C ALA A 257 -63.64 -5.05 -10.29
N ARG A 258 -63.20 -5.53 -11.46
CA ARG A 258 -63.47 -4.87 -12.73
C ARG A 258 -64.97 -4.92 -12.97
N GLN A 259 -65.63 -3.77 -12.84
CA GLN A 259 -66.97 -3.57 -13.36
C GLN A 259 -66.94 -3.83 -14.86
N ALA A 260 -67.82 -4.71 -15.33
CA ALA A 260 -68.04 -4.96 -16.74
C ALA A 260 -68.59 -3.68 -17.38
N GLY A 261 -67.79 -3.08 -18.27
CA GLY A 261 -68.16 -1.90 -19.05
C GLY A 261 -67.64 -2.00 -20.48
N THR A 262 -68.58 -2.34 -21.38
CA THR A 262 -68.70 -2.02 -22.83
C THR A 262 -67.51 -2.26 -23.79
N PRO A 263 -67.70 -2.99 -24.91
CA PRO A 263 -66.65 -3.21 -25.89
C PRO A 263 -66.49 -1.98 -26.82
N ALA A 264 -65.27 -1.45 -26.94
CA ALA A 264 -64.94 -0.40 -27.89
C ALA A 264 -63.78 -0.81 -28.82
N ALA A 265 -64.16 -0.96 -30.10
CA ALA A 265 -63.42 -0.73 -31.34
C ALA A 265 -62.00 -1.34 -31.55
N GLN A 266 -61.94 -2.24 -32.53
CA GLN A 266 -60.73 -2.78 -33.14
C GLN A 266 -59.90 -1.67 -33.83
N SER A 267 -58.61 -1.61 -33.55
CA SER A 267 -57.65 -0.75 -34.22
C SER A 267 -57.19 -1.37 -35.56
N ARG A 268 -57.29 -0.57 -36.62
CA ARG A 268 -56.96 -0.90 -38.01
C ARG A 268 -55.45 -0.78 -38.27
N PRO A 269 -54.82 -1.56 -39.17
CA PRO A 269 -53.37 -1.47 -39.42
C PRO A 269 -53.01 -0.26 -40.29
N ALA A 270 -51.84 0.33 -40.03
CA ALA A 270 -51.27 1.47 -40.76
C ALA A 270 -50.76 1.08 -42.17
N PRO A 271 -50.79 1.99 -43.16
CA PRO A 271 -50.31 1.71 -44.51
C PRO A 271 -48.78 1.86 -44.65
N ALA A 272 -48.21 1.02 -45.53
CA ALA A 272 -46.79 1.00 -45.88
C ALA A 272 -46.37 2.20 -46.76
N ALA A 273 -45.14 2.68 -46.55
CA ALA A 273 -44.53 3.76 -47.32
C ALA A 273 -44.09 3.31 -48.72
N PRO A 274 -44.12 4.20 -49.74
CA PRO A 274 -43.74 3.85 -51.10
C PRO A 274 -42.22 3.90 -51.32
N VAL A 275 -41.76 2.99 -52.19
CA VAL A 275 -40.39 2.88 -52.70
C VAL A 275 -40.22 3.85 -53.87
N THR A 276 -39.22 4.73 -53.82
CA THR A 276 -38.78 5.53 -54.99
C THR A 276 -37.44 5.04 -55.51
N ALA A 277 -37.44 4.66 -56.78
CA ALA A 277 -36.29 4.22 -57.56
C ALA A 277 -35.42 5.41 -58.03
N ALA A 278 -34.16 5.07 -58.32
CA ALA A 278 -33.05 5.93 -58.72
C ALA A 278 -33.22 6.67 -60.06
N PRO A 279 -32.26 7.57 -60.39
CA PRO A 279 -31.77 7.68 -61.76
C PRO A 279 -30.25 7.50 -61.86
N GLN A 280 -29.82 6.98 -63.02
CA GLN A 280 -28.45 6.69 -63.42
C GLN A 280 -27.77 7.86 -64.15
N ALA A 281 -26.45 7.97 -63.95
CA ALA A 281 -25.36 8.39 -64.87
C ALA A 281 -25.40 9.83 -65.46
N PRO A 282 -24.34 10.35 -66.11
CA PRO A 282 -23.27 9.68 -66.88
C PRO A 282 -22.04 9.22 -66.09
#